data_AF-S4P3Z7-F1
#
_entry.id   AF-S4P3Z7-F1
#
_cell.length_a   1.000
_cell.length_b   1.000
_cell.length_c   1.000
_cell.angle_alpha   90.00
_cell.angle_beta   90.00
_cell.angle_gamma   90.00
#
_symmetry.space_group_name_H-M   'P 1'
#
loop_
_entity.id
_entity.type
_entity.pdbx_description
1 polymer ?
#
loop_
_entity_poly.entity_id
_entity_poly.type
_entity_poly.pdbx_seq_one_letter_code
_entity_poly.pdbx_strand_id
1 'polypeptide(L)'
;MGGGLMGVEVIVCRASALANLLGRLVLPHYRLVTTTVTGIPMKEEQNASSSANYDVEIIHSAEAHAGLRALQTAAESTESVVLRWWTPRGAEGGAGGCNGPLWRVTPAD
;
A
#
# COMPACT_ATOMS: atom_id res chain seq x y z
N MET A 1 24.85 30.41 13.93
CA MET A 1 24.40 30.95 12.63
C MET A 1 23.87 29.78 11.80
N GLY A 2 22.63 29.33 12.08
CA GLY A 2 22.01 28.22 11.35
C GLY A 2 21.29 28.75 10.12
N GLY A 3 21.99 28.82 8.99
CA GLY A 3 21.35 29.10 7.70
C GLY A 3 20.50 27.90 7.30
N GLY A 4 19.17 28.08 7.29
CA GLY A 4 18.26 27.06 6.75
C GLY A 4 18.58 26.86 5.26
N LEU A 5 19.08 25.68 4.91
CA LEU A 5 19.30 25.25 3.53
C LEU A 5 17.93 25.03 2.88
N MET A 6 17.44 25.99 2.12
CA MET A 6 16.28 25.79 1.25
C MET A 6 16.69 24.90 0.09
N GLY A 7 16.09 23.70 0.01
CA GLY A 7 16.21 22.81 -1.15
C GLY A 7 15.17 23.18 -2.21
N VAL A 8 15.59 23.28 -3.47
CA VAL A 8 14.69 23.47 -4.61
C VAL A 8 14.98 22.36 -5.61
N GLU A 9 13.92 21.69 -6.06
CA GLU A 9 13.97 20.70 -7.14
C GLU A 9 12.93 21.08 -8.20
N VAL A 10 13.32 21.02 -9.47
CA VAL A 10 12.43 21.29 -10.61
C VAL A 10 12.27 20.00 -11.40
N ILE A 11 11.03 19.52 -11.49
CA ILE A 11 10.69 18.28 -12.19
C ILE A 11 9.83 18.62 -13.40
N VAL A 12 10.26 18.18 -14.59
CA VAL A 12 9.54 18.39 -15.85
C VAL A 12 8.90 17.07 -16.29
N CYS A 13 7.60 17.08 -16.54
CA CYS A 13 6.89 15.90 -17.05
C CYS A 13 5.84 16.28 -18.10
N ARG A 14 5.41 15.29 -18.91
CA ARG A 14 4.24 15.45 -19.78
C ARG A 14 2.99 15.62 -18.94
N ALA A 15 1.99 16.34 -19.45
CA ALA A 15 0.70 16.50 -18.78
C ALA A 15 0.04 15.15 -18.45
N SER A 16 0.14 14.16 -19.35
CA SER A 16 -0.38 12.80 -19.14
C SER A 16 0.30 12.02 -18.00
N ALA A 17 1.50 12.44 -17.58
CA ALA A 17 2.24 11.79 -16.50
C ALA A 17 2.14 12.56 -15.16
N LEU A 18 1.50 13.74 -15.16
CA LEU A 18 1.49 14.63 -14.01
C LEU A 18 0.78 14.02 -12.79
N ALA A 19 -0.36 13.36 -12.99
CA ALA A 19 -1.09 12.69 -11.90
C ALA A 19 -0.23 11.62 -11.21
N ASN A 20 0.38 10.73 -12.00
CA ASN A 20 1.29 9.69 -11.49
C ASN A 20 2.51 10.29 -10.79
N LEU A 21 3.06 11.40 -11.32
CA LEU A 21 4.18 12.09 -10.71
C LEU A 21 3.81 12.65 -9.32
N LEU A 22 2.67 13.34 -9.23
CA LEU A 22 2.16 13.88 -7.97
C LEU A 22 1.87 12.76 -6.96
N GLY A 23 1.23 11.67 -7.40
CA GLY A 23 1.01 10.49 -6.57
C GLY A 23 2.31 9.93 -5.99
N ARG A 24 3.35 9.81 -6.82
CA ARG A 24 4.68 9.36 -6.38
C ARG A 24 5.37 10.33 -5.41
N LEU A 25 5.21 11.63 -5.57
CA LEU A 25 5.82 12.65 -4.70
C LEU A 25 5.13 12.74 -3.33
N VAL A 26 3.83 12.45 -3.26
CA VAL A 26 3.08 12.42 -2.00
C VAL A 26 3.65 11.36 -1.04
N LEU A 27 4.13 10.22 -1.57
CA LEU A 27 4.67 9.13 -0.73
C LEU A 27 5.85 9.56 0.16
N PRO A 28 6.99 10.04 -0.37
CA PRO A 28 8.11 10.47 0.47
C PRO A 28 7.78 11.71 1.32
N HIS A 29 6.96 12.65 0.82
CA HIS A 29 6.63 13.87 1.55
C HIS A 29 5.84 13.62 2.84
N TYR A 30 4.98 12.60 2.84
CA TYR A 30 4.16 12.24 4.00
C TYR A 30 4.60 10.93 4.67
N ARG A 31 5.75 10.38 4.28
CA ARG A 31 6.25 9.07 4.76
C ARG A 31 5.19 7.97 4.59
N LEU A 32 4.57 7.93 3.42
CA LEU A 32 3.58 6.92 3.05
C LEU A 32 4.22 5.80 2.23
N VAL A 33 3.55 4.66 2.21
CA VAL A 33 3.92 3.45 1.46
C VAL A 33 2.67 2.87 0.81
N THR A 34 2.90 2.06 -0.22
CA THR A 34 1.86 1.27 -0.88
C THR A 34 1.92 -0.17 -0.40
N THR A 35 0.76 -0.79 -0.23
CA THR A 35 0.59 -2.23 -0.08
C THR A 35 -0.33 -2.73 -1.18
N THR A 36 0.05 -3.78 -1.88
CA THR A 36 -0.79 -4.41 -2.91
C THR A 36 -1.49 -5.62 -2.30
N VAL A 37 -2.82 -5.62 -2.28
CA VAL A 37 -3.63 -6.77 -1.85
C VAL A 37 -4.04 -7.56 -3.08
N THR A 38 -3.61 -8.81 -3.17
CA THR A 38 -3.78 -9.66 -4.35
C THR A 38 -4.76 -10.78 -4.15
N GLY A 39 -5.28 -11.34 -5.23
CA GLY A 39 -6.12 -12.55 -5.16
C GLY A 39 -7.52 -12.30 -4.60
N ILE A 40 -8.02 -11.06 -4.71
CA ILE A 40 -9.35 -10.70 -4.24
C ILE A 40 -10.39 -11.28 -5.21
N PRO A 41 -11.32 -12.13 -4.74
CA PRO A 41 -12.33 -12.73 -5.61
C PRO A 41 -13.37 -11.68 -6.02
N MET A 42 -13.67 -11.56 -7.31
CA MET A 42 -14.84 -10.81 -7.75
C MET A 42 -16.14 -11.54 -7.39
N LYS A 43 -17.10 -10.80 -6.82
CA LYS A 43 -18.38 -11.34 -6.32
C LYS A 43 -19.29 -11.85 -7.43
N GLU A 44 -19.13 -11.36 -8.66
CA GLU A 44 -20.07 -11.59 -9.77
C GLU A 44 -19.70 -12.77 -10.68
N GLU A 45 -18.46 -13.26 -10.63
CA GLU A 45 -17.96 -14.25 -11.59
C GLU A 45 -18.02 -15.70 -11.14
N GLN A 46 -18.48 -16.03 -9.92
CA GLN A 46 -18.55 -17.43 -9.48
C GLN A 46 -19.52 -18.31 -10.29
N ASN A 47 -20.37 -17.72 -11.14
CA ASN A 47 -21.32 -18.44 -12.00
C ASN A 47 -20.85 -18.56 -13.46
N ALA A 48 -19.76 -17.91 -13.84
CA ALA A 48 -19.10 -18.06 -15.13
C ALA A 48 -17.80 -18.82 -14.88
N SER A 49 -17.43 -19.82 -15.67
CA SER A 49 -16.23 -20.64 -15.44
C SER A 49 -14.89 -19.89 -15.61
N SER A 50 -14.86 -18.58 -15.40
CA SER A 50 -13.70 -17.70 -15.34
C SER A 50 -13.67 -17.07 -13.94
N SER A 51 -12.74 -17.48 -13.10
CA SER A 51 -12.47 -16.75 -11.85
C SER A 51 -11.47 -15.64 -12.14
N ALA A 52 -11.90 -14.38 -12.30
CA ALA A 52 -10.96 -13.26 -12.26
C ALA A 52 -10.74 -12.81 -10.81
N ASN A 53 -9.47 -12.81 -10.43
CA ASN A 53 -9.01 -12.13 -9.23
C ASN A 53 -8.48 -10.76 -9.63
N TYR A 54 -8.60 -9.78 -8.75
CA TYR A 54 -8.01 -8.46 -8.93
C TYR A 54 -7.09 -8.12 -7.76
N ASP A 55 -6.19 -7.18 -8.07
CA ASP A 55 -5.23 -6.63 -7.12
C ASP A 55 -5.63 -5.19 -6.83
N VAL A 56 -5.48 -4.76 -5.57
CA VAL A 56 -5.76 -3.39 -5.14
C VAL A 56 -4.54 -2.82 -4.44
N GLU A 57 -4.08 -1.68 -4.91
CA GLU A 57 -3.05 -0.91 -4.23
C GLU A 57 -3.69 0.06 -3.22
N ILE A 58 -3.18 0.04 -2.00
CA ILE A 58 -3.60 0.93 -0.91
C ILE A 58 -2.40 1.71 -0.38
N ILE A 59 -2.61 2.99 -0.10
CA ILE A 59 -1.62 3.91 0.45
C ILE A 59 -1.91 4.12 1.92
N HIS A 60 -0.88 4.07 2.76
CA HIS A 60 -0.97 4.31 4.21
C HIS A 60 0.39 4.72 4.81
N SER A 61 0.42 5.02 6.10
CA SER A 61 1.67 5.34 6.82
C SER A 61 2.71 4.23 6.69
N ALA A 62 3.97 4.59 6.46
CA ALA A 62 5.11 3.67 6.45
C ALA A 62 5.28 2.89 7.76
N GLU A 63 4.78 3.45 8.87
CA GLU A 63 4.84 2.84 10.21
C GLU A 63 3.96 1.58 10.31
N ALA A 64 2.96 1.42 9.45
CA ALA A 64 2.16 0.20 9.38
C ALA A 64 2.99 -1.05 9.04
N HIS A 65 4.11 -0.87 8.32
CA HIS A 65 5.04 -1.95 8.00
C HIS A 65 6.11 -2.16 9.07
N ALA A 66 6.18 -1.34 10.14
CA ALA A 66 7.26 -1.44 11.13
C ALA A 66 7.31 -2.83 11.80
N GLY A 67 6.16 -3.41 12.13
CA GLY A 67 6.07 -4.77 12.68
C GLY A 67 6.39 -5.87 11.67
N LEU A 68 6.12 -5.64 10.38
CA LEU A 68 6.45 -6.60 9.31
C LEU A 68 7.96 -6.60 9.03
N ARG A 69 8.58 -5.42 8.98
CA ARG A 69 10.01 -5.24 8.72
C ARG A 69 10.91 -5.80 9.82
N ALA A 70 10.43 -5.87 11.07
CA ALA A 70 11.16 -6.49 12.17
C ALA A 70 11.42 -8.00 11.96
N LEU A 71 10.64 -8.63 11.09
CA LEU A 71 10.77 -10.05 10.72
C LEU A 71 11.51 -10.26 9.40
N GLN A 72 11.87 -9.17 8.69
CA GLN A 72 12.47 -9.20 7.35
C GLN A 72 13.94 -8.78 7.40
N THR A 73 14.73 -9.30 6.47
CA THR A 73 16.12 -8.83 6.27
C THR A 73 16.15 -7.44 5.64
N ALA A 74 17.24 -6.70 5.80
CA ALA A 74 17.37 -5.34 5.27
C ALA A 74 17.13 -5.25 3.75
N ALA A 75 17.47 -6.30 2.99
CA ALA A 75 17.21 -6.39 1.55
C ALA A 75 15.71 -6.50 1.21
N GLU A 76 14.95 -7.23 2.03
CA GLU A 76 13.49 -7.41 1.87
C GLU A 76 12.69 -6.18 2.32
N SER A 77 13.27 -5.36 3.21
CA SER A 77 12.59 -4.19 3.81
C SER A 77 12.32 -3.03 2.83
N THR A 78 12.99 -3.05 1.68
CA THR A 78 12.94 -2.04 0.60
C THR A 78 11.84 -2.28 -0.42
N GLU A 79 11.22 -3.46 -0.43
CA GLU A 79 10.24 -3.84 -1.45
C GLU A 79 8.81 -3.45 -1.06
N SER A 80 7.98 -3.20 -2.08
CA SER A 80 6.54 -3.02 -1.95
C SER A 80 5.91 -4.23 -1.26
N VAL A 81 5.11 -4.01 -0.21
CA VAL A 81 4.49 -5.11 0.54
C VAL A 81 3.31 -5.66 -0.26
N VAL A 82 3.32 -6.98 -0.49
CA VAL A 82 2.23 -7.69 -1.15
C VAL A 82 1.54 -8.59 -0.13
N LEU A 83 0.23 -8.40 0.05
CA LEU A 83 -0.61 -9.22 0.91
C LEU A 83 -1.56 -10.06 0.06
N ARG A 84 -1.73 -11.32 0.42
CA ARG A 84 -2.73 -12.18 -0.22
C ARG A 84 -4.07 -12.04 0.47
N TRP A 85 -5.13 -11.85 -0.30
CA TRP A 85 -6.50 -11.87 0.18
C TRP A 85 -6.83 -13.21 0.86
N TRP A 86 -7.42 -13.11 2.03
CA TRP A 86 -7.97 -14.25 2.75
C TRP A 86 -9.50 -14.17 2.74
N THR A 87 -10.15 -15.09 2.03
CA THR A 87 -11.62 -15.15 1.96
C THR A 87 -12.20 -15.47 3.35
N PRO A 88 -13.00 -14.58 3.95
CA PRO A 88 -13.60 -14.84 5.25
C PRO A 88 -14.48 -16.09 5.21
N ARG A 89 -14.08 -17.15 5.90
CA ARG A 89 -14.91 -18.35 6.13
C ARG A 89 -15.66 -18.12 7.43
N GLY A 90 -16.99 -18.10 7.39
CA GLY A 90 -17.84 -17.63 8.49
C GLY A 90 -17.43 -18.12 9.89
N ALA A 91 -17.53 -17.21 10.86
CA ALA A 91 -17.49 -17.34 12.33
C ALA A 91 -16.39 -18.15 13.05
N GLU A 92 -15.64 -19.06 12.41
CA GLU A 92 -14.75 -19.98 13.15
C GLU A 92 -13.31 -19.48 13.35
N GLY A 93 -12.98 -18.34 12.74
CA GLY A 93 -11.74 -17.61 13.01
C GLY A 93 -12.04 -16.13 13.02
N GLY A 94 -12.59 -15.61 14.12
CA GLY A 94 -12.70 -14.17 14.32
C GLY A 94 -11.35 -13.52 14.01
N ALA A 95 -11.37 -12.39 13.29
CA ALA A 95 -10.16 -11.64 13.00
C ALA A 95 -9.36 -11.52 14.31
N GLY A 96 -8.13 -12.05 14.32
CA GLY A 96 -7.30 -12.05 15.53
C GLY A 96 -7.25 -10.64 16.11
N GLY A 97 -7.34 -10.52 17.43
CA GLY A 97 -7.38 -9.22 18.11
C GLY A 97 -6.27 -8.31 17.61
N CYS A 98 -6.64 -7.13 17.09
CA CYS A 98 -5.68 -6.13 16.68
C CYS A 98 -5.14 -5.42 17.93
N ASN A 99 -4.05 -5.94 18.48
CA ASN A 99 -3.38 -5.33 19.64
C ASN A 99 -2.45 -4.16 19.25
N GLY A 100 -2.41 -3.80 17.96
CA GLY A 100 -1.51 -2.78 17.41
C GLY A 100 -2.23 -1.50 16.96
N PRO A 101 -1.47 -0.46 16.56
CA PRO A 101 -2.02 0.78 16.04
C PRO A 101 -2.80 0.54 14.73
N LEU A 102 -3.91 1.27 14.57
CA LEU A 102 -4.73 1.26 13.36
C LEU A 102 -4.32 2.40 12.45
N TRP A 103 -4.09 2.09 11.17
CA TRP A 103 -3.68 3.07 10.16
C TRP A 103 -4.81 3.29 9.17
N ARG A 104 -5.10 4.56 8.85
CA ARG A 104 -6.02 4.90 7.76
C ARG A 104 -5.37 4.49 6.43
N VAL A 105 -6.21 4.00 5.51
CA VAL A 105 -5.80 3.60 4.17
C VAL A 105 -6.58 4.43 3.14
N THR A 106 -6.00 4.63 1.97
CA THR A 106 -6.67 5.24 0.81
C THR A 106 -6.33 4.42 -0.44
N PRO A 107 -7.29 4.11 -1.31
CA PRO A 107 -7.01 3.47 -2.60
C PRO A 107 -6.00 4.31 -3.40
N ALA A 108 -5.08 3.64 -4.11
CA ALA A 108 -4.15 4.32 -5.01
C ALA A 108 -4.82 4.75 -6.33
N ASP A 109 -5.87 4.02 -6.75
CA ASP A 109 -6.64 4.21 -7.97
C ASP A 109 -8.14 4.45 -7.70
#